data_AF-A0A8T4ZW68-F1
#
_entry.id   AF-A0A8T4ZW68-F1
#
_cell.length_a   1.000
_cell.length_b   1.000
_cell.length_c   1.000
_cell.angle_alpha   90.00
_cell.angle_beta   90.00
_cell.angle_gamma   90.00
#
_symmetry.space_group_name_H-M   'P 1'
#
loop_
_entity.id
_entity.type
_entity.pdbx_description
1 polymer ?
#
loop_
_entity_poly.entity_id
_entity_poly.type
_entity_poly.pdbx_seq_one_letter_code
_entity_poly.pdbx_strand_id
1 'polypeptide(L)'
;MAFEVRDRDLMGRLGRLRTKSGTIETPVFLPVVNPLYQRIPPRRMMEEFKCRALITNAYIIKRHYGDEPMLDVHKLLDYEGVVATDSGAYQILVYGGVETTPEEILAYQRRIGSDIAVILDHPTGWRASKRRAEWTVEETLRRAEAALPLIEGDKALWVGPIQGGKYIDLVERSAREMARMPFDIYALGSPTEVMERYMFTVLVDMIVAAKTNLPPDRPFHLFGAGHPMMFSLAVALGCDMFDSAAYAIYAKDERYLLPYGTSRLKDLSYLPCPCPVCRRLTAEELREMTRGERVRLLTEHNLYISMAEVDAVKQAISEGSLWELLEARSRSHPALFSALKRLSRYRDLIERRSPTPKGKGMFIFDSASLSRPQVTRHLRRLTENYWRPPEAHRLLLVKAPRTKPYGRSPQYRRLLKALEELGEASSVHVCFYDAPFGVIPEELSETYPLSQFEATQPLDRETLEFASTQVARYLEGRGYSQVLLLAGAEEFDALVERVCGEACRRLGIPLSTIRDRDPWNGGRLEALKGMLKGRPLGGLQMGEAG
;
A
#
# COMPACT_ATOMS: atom_id res chain seq x y z
N MET A 1 23.44 2.61 13.76
CA MET A 1 22.16 2.33 13.07
C MET A 1 22.45 1.90 11.65
N ALA A 2 21.92 0.76 11.21
CA ALA A 2 22.18 0.20 9.87
C ALA A 2 21.21 0.69 8.80
N PHE A 3 20.07 1.28 9.18
CA PHE A 3 18.98 1.63 8.26
C PHE A 3 18.60 3.11 8.33
N GLU A 4 18.43 3.73 7.15
CA GLU A 4 18.01 5.12 6.99
C GLU A 4 16.83 5.20 6.03
N VAL A 5 15.81 5.98 6.36
CA VAL A 5 14.68 6.25 5.46
C VAL A 5 14.92 7.55 4.69
N ARG A 6 14.92 7.46 3.36
CA ARG A 6 15.12 8.59 2.44
C ARG A 6 13.83 9.23 2.00
N ASP A 7 12.81 8.40 1.74
CA ASP A 7 11.54 8.88 1.21
C ASP A 7 10.41 7.91 1.58
N ARG A 8 9.16 8.38 1.50
CA ARG A 8 7.97 7.62 1.88
C ARG A 8 6.79 7.91 0.98
N ASP A 9 5.93 6.92 0.86
CA ASP A 9 4.55 7.06 0.38
C ASP A 9 3.73 5.92 0.99
N LEU A 10 2.52 6.23 1.48
CA LEU A 10 1.76 5.34 2.35
C LEU A 10 2.61 4.90 3.56
N MET A 11 2.58 3.62 3.93
CA MET A 11 3.52 3.05 4.90
C MET A 11 4.82 2.57 4.24
N GLY A 12 4.91 2.64 2.91
CA GLY A 12 6.07 2.27 2.12
C GLY A 12 7.18 3.29 2.23
N ARG A 13 8.42 2.83 2.08
CA ARG A 13 9.60 3.68 2.26
C ARG A 13 10.75 3.29 1.35
N LEU A 14 11.37 4.31 0.76
CA LEU A 14 12.70 4.22 0.19
C LEU A 14 13.71 4.32 1.32
N GLY A 15 14.55 3.31 1.47
CA GLY A 15 15.55 3.26 2.52
C GLY A 15 16.92 2.83 2.03
N ARG A 16 17.93 3.00 2.88
CA ARG A 16 19.29 2.50 2.70
C ARG A 16 19.64 1.61 3.86
N LEU A 17 19.96 0.35 3.58
CA LEU A 17 20.44 -0.62 4.54
C LEU A 17 21.94 -0.85 4.32
N ARG A 18 22.75 -0.47 5.31
CA ARG A 18 24.20 -0.66 5.29
C ARG A 18 24.55 -1.99 5.97
N THR A 19 25.21 -2.86 5.22
CA THR A 19 25.82 -4.11 5.71
C THR A 19 27.34 -4.01 5.65
N LYS A 20 28.05 -5.05 6.09
CA LYS A 20 29.52 -5.11 6.01
C LYS A 20 30.04 -5.22 4.56
N SER A 21 29.27 -5.78 3.63
CA SER A 21 29.66 -5.95 2.22
C SER A 21 29.02 -4.95 1.25
N GLY A 22 28.25 -3.97 1.74
CA GLY A 22 27.72 -2.92 0.89
C GLY A 22 26.53 -2.17 1.46
N THR A 23 25.93 -1.30 0.65
CA THR A 23 24.67 -0.63 0.98
C THR A 23 23.64 -0.98 -0.09
N ILE A 24 22.44 -1.39 0.34
CA ILE A 24 21.33 -1.73 -0.55
C ILE A 24 20.16 -0.78 -0.34
N GLU A 25 19.43 -0.49 -1.42
CA GLU A 25 18.24 0.36 -1.38
C GLU A 25 16.97 -0.47 -1.24
N THR A 26 16.15 -0.14 -0.25
CA THR A 26 14.83 -0.75 0.00
C THR A 26 13.72 0.09 -0.66
N PRO A 27 12.58 -0.50 -1.09
CA PRO A 27 12.26 -1.93 -1.02
C PRO A 27 13.18 -2.79 -1.89
N VAL A 28 13.52 -4.01 -1.46
CA VAL A 28 14.46 -4.89 -2.18
C VAL A 28 13.92 -6.31 -2.28
N PHE A 29 14.08 -6.93 -3.45
CA PHE A 29 13.84 -8.35 -3.67
C PHE A 29 15.18 -9.10 -3.65
N LEU A 30 15.28 -10.13 -2.83
CA LEU A 30 16.42 -11.00 -2.66
C LEU A 30 16.10 -12.35 -3.34
N PRO A 31 16.61 -12.61 -4.55
CA PRO A 31 16.41 -13.89 -5.19
C PRO A 31 17.05 -15.00 -4.35
N VAL A 32 16.30 -16.09 -4.14
CA VAL A 32 16.83 -17.26 -3.42
C VAL A 32 17.72 -18.06 -4.36
N VAL A 33 19.00 -18.17 -4.01
CA VAL A 33 20.00 -18.96 -4.73
C VAL A 33 20.26 -20.26 -4.00
N ASN A 34 20.05 -21.37 -4.70
CA ASN A 34 20.47 -22.68 -4.23
C ASN A 34 22.00 -22.79 -4.43
N PRO A 35 22.78 -23.05 -3.35
CA PRO A 35 24.24 -23.04 -3.44
C PRO A 35 24.81 -24.20 -4.28
N LEU A 36 24.04 -25.27 -4.49
CA LEU A 36 24.46 -26.45 -5.25
C LEU A 36 24.06 -26.39 -6.73
N TYR A 37 23.00 -25.64 -7.05
CA TYR A 37 22.46 -25.60 -8.40
C TYR A 37 22.00 -24.19 -8.76
N GLN A 38 22.83 -23.52 -9.55
CA GLN A 38 22.65 -22.13 -9.95
C GLN A 38 22.32 -22.06 -11.44
N ARG A 39 21.05 -21.80 -11.78
CA ARG A 39 20.65 -21.62 -13.19
C ARG A 39 21.14 -20.32 -13.79
N ILE A 40 21.12 -19.28 -12.96
CA ILE A 40 21.75 -18.00 -13.24
C ILE A 40 22.87 -17.89 -12.22
N PRO A 41 24.14 -17.86 -12.67
CA PRO A 41 25.26 -17.60 -11.76
C PRO A 41 25.06 -16.26 -11.03
N PRO A 42 25.29 -16.19 -9.71
CA PRO A 42 25.14 -14.96 -8.93
C PRO A 42 25.90 -13.76 -9.49
N ARG A 43 27.11 -13.97 -10.04
CA ARG A 43 27.86 -12.94 -10.76
C ARG A 43 27.04 -12.29 -11.88
N ARG A 44 26.41 -13.10 -12.75
CA ARG A 44 25.51 -12.61 -13.81
C ARG A 44 24.28 -11.89 -13.22
N MET A 45 23.75 -12.36 -12.08
CA MET A 45 22.64 -11.67 -11.39
C MET A 45 23.02 -10.24 -11.02
N MET A 46 24.25 -10.02 -10.56
CA MET A 46 24.76 -8.68 -10.25
C MET A 46 24.95 -7.83 -11.51
N GLU A 47 25.64 -8.37 -12.52
CA GLU A 47 26.08 -7.65 -13.72
C GLU A 47 24.91 -7.31 -14.66
N GLU A 48 23.97 -8.24 -14.87
CA GLU A 48 22.91 -8.11 -15.88
C GLU A 48 21.56 -7.70 -15.29
N PHE A 49 21.23 -8.16 -14.07
CA PHE A 49 19.91 -7.95 -13.46
C PHE A 49 19.93 -6.85 -12.40
N LYS A 50 21.09 -6.22 -12.17
CA LYS A 50 21.32 -5.23 -11.10
C LYS A 50 20.92 -5.76 -9.71
N CYS A 51 21.04 -7.07 -9.50
CA CYS A 51 20.75 -7.71 -8.24
C CYS A 51 21.87 -7.42 -7.24
N ARG A 52 21.64 -6.49 -6.31
CA ARG A 52 22.63 -6.05 -5.29
C ARG A 52 22.57 -6.82 -3.97
N ALA A 53 21.52 -7.63 -3.78
CA ALA A 53 21.40 -8.54 -2.66
C ALA A 53 20.75 -9.85 -3.12
N LEU A 54 21.16 -10.97 -2.53
CA LEU A 54 20.53 -12.28 -2.70
C LEU A 54 20.40 -12.97 -1.34
N ILE A 55 19.64 -14.06 -1.31
CA ILE A 55 19.58 -14.93 -0.13
C ILE A 55 19.95 -16.36 -0.52
N THR A 56 20.64 -17.05 0.37
CA THR A 56 20.88 -18.50 0.27
C THR A 56 20.56 -19.19 1.60
N ASN A 57 20.73 -20.50 1.69
CA ASN A 57 20.35 -21.28 2.85
C ASN A 57 21.60 -21.86 3.53
N ALA A 58 21.93 -21.33 4.72
CA ALA A 58 23.12 -21.72 5.45
C ALA A 58 23.08 -23.19 5.89
N TYR A 59 21.90 -23.75 6.17
CA TYR A 59 21.75 -25.17 6.51
C TYR A 59 22.14 -26.09 5.35
N ILE A 60 21.72 -25.77 4.11
CA ILE A 60 22.15 -26.52 2.92
C ILE A 60 23.67 -26.41 2.77
N ILE A 61 24.25 -25.22 2.92
CA ILE A 61 25.70 -25.06 2.83
C ILE A 61 26.41 -25.90 3.91
N LYS A 62 25.97 -25.83 5.18
CA LYS A 62 26.54 -26.61 6.29
C LYS A 62 26.49 -28.11 6.02
N ARG A 63 25.39 -28.62 5.47
CA ARG A 63 25.23 -30.05 5.19
C ARG A 63 26.22 -30.55 4.14
N HIS A 64 26.58 -29.71 3.17
CA HIS A 64 27.41 -30.12 2.03
C HIS A 64 28.88 -29.70 2.17
N TYR A 65 29.16 -28.61 2.87
CA TYR A 65 30.48 -27.98 2.96
C TYR A 65 30.87 -27.67 4.43
N GLY A 66 30.19 -28.29 5.41
CA GLY A 66 30.33 -27.98 6.84
C GLY A 66 31.75 -28.15 7.39
N ASP A 67 32.50 -29.09 6.82
CA ASP A 67 33.86 -29.45 7.24
C ASP A 67 34.94 -28.58 6.58
N GLU A 68 34.58 -27.68 5.66
CA GLU A 68 35.54 -26.81 4.98
C GLU A 68 35.99 -25.64 5.89
N PRO A 69 37.26 -25.59 6.32
CA PRO A 69 37.69 -24.73 7.43
C PRO A 69 37.83 -23.23 7.08
N MET A 70 37.62 -22.82 5.83
CA MET A 70 37.73 -21.41 5.39
C MET A 70 36.67 -21.02 4.35
N LEU A 71 35.49 -21.65 4.44
CA LEU A 71 34.41 -21.36 3.52
C LEU A 71 33.89 -19.93 3.73
N ASP A 72 33.88 -19.15 2.67
CA ASP A 72 33.31 -17.80 2.61
C ASP A 72 32.14 -17.81 1.62
N VAL A 73 30.98 -17.30 2.04
CA VAL A 73 29.75 -17.40 1.25
C VAL A 73 29.81 -16.58 -0.05
N HIS A 74 30.56 -15.47 -0.07
CA HIS A 74 30.76 -14.65 -1.26
C HIS A 74 31.64 -15.38 -2.27
N LYS A 75 32.73 -16.00 -1.80
CA LYS A 75 33.61 -16.82 -2.65
C LYS A 75 32.90 -18.06 -3.19
N LEU A 76 32.10 -18.73 -2.36
CA LEU A 76 31.32 -19.90 -2.78
C LEU A 76 30.35 -19.56 -3.90
N LEU A 77 29.73 -18.38 -3.85
CA LEU A 77 28.72 -17.95 -4.81
C LEU A 77 29.29 -17.14 -5.99
N ASP A 78 30.58 -16.79 -5.98
CA ASP A 78 31.18 -15.80 -6.89
C ASP A 78 30.34 -14.51 -6.93
N TYR A 79 30.11 -13.91 -5.74
CA TYR A 79 29.19 -12.78 -5.58
C TYR A 79 29.71 -11.73 -4.61
N GLU A 80 29.96 -10.52 -5.11
CA GLU A 80 30.51 -9.39 -4.33
C GLU A 80 29.43 -8.51 -3.67
N GLY A 81 28.15 -8.74 -3.97
CA GLY A 81 27.04 -8.00 -3.36
C GLY A 81 26.66 -8.54 -1.98
N VAL A 82 25.52 -8.06 -1.44
CA VAL A 82 25.04 -8.47 -0.12
C VAL A 82 24.45 -9.89 -0.13
N VAL A 83 24.94 -10.75 0.76
CA VAL A 83 24.45 -12.13 0.91
C VAL A 83 23.71 -12.31 2.23
N ALA A 84 22.39 -12.51 2.12
CA ALA A 84 21.58 -12.99 3.23
C ALA A 84 21.64 -14.52 3.35
N THR A 85 21.51 -15.04 4.56
CA THR A 85 21.42 -16.48 4.80
C THR A 85 20.23 -16.84 5.70
N ASP A 86 19.36 -17.70 5.18
CA ASP A 86 18.33 -18.38 5.97
C ASP A 86 18.98 -19.49 6.82
N SER A 87 18.46 -19.70 8.02
CA SER A 87 18.90 -20.71 8.98
C SER A 87 18.41 -22.12 8.63
N GLY A 88 17.45 -22.23 7.71
CA GLY A 88 16.83 -23.48 7.30
C GLY A 88 15.52 -23.78 8.02
N ALA A 89 14.91 -22.76 8.62
CA ALA A 89 13.58 -22.86 9.23
C ALA A 89 12.53 -23.39 8.25
N TYR A 90 12.63 -23.03 6.96
CA TYR A 90 11.74 -23.58 5.92
C TYR A 90 11.81 -25.11 5.81
N GLN A 91 12.98 -25.73 6.02
CA GLN A 91 13.12 -27.19 6.03
C GLN A 91 12.39 -27.82 7.23
N ILE A 92 12.28 -27.14 8.37
CA ILE A 92 11.45 -27.60 9.50
C ILE A 92 9.98 -27.68 9.07
N LEU A 93 9.49 -26.67 8.34
CA LEU A 93 8.10 -26.63 7.86
C LEU A 93 7.79 -27.75 6.86
N VAL A 94 8.73 -28.05 5.95
CA VAL A 94 8.52 -29.02 4.87
C VAL A 94 8.83 -30.47 5.30
N TYR A 95 9.91 -30.67 6.06
CA TYR A 95 10.45 -31.99 6.38
C TYR A 95 10.31 -32.38 7.86
N GLY A 96 9.78 -31.49 8.71
CA GLY A 96 9.52 -31.76 10.13
C GLY A 96 10.70 -31.54 11.05
N GLY A 97 11.90 -31.24 10.53
CA GLY A 97 13.09 -30.96 11.33
C GLY A 97 14.32 -30.58 10.51
N VAL A 98 15.37 -30.17 11.21
CA VAL A 98 16.72 -29.93 10.68
C VAL A 98 17.74 -30.57 11.61
N GLU A 99 18.82 -31.13 11.06
CA GLU A 99 19.91 -31.75 11.81
C GLU A 99 20.95 -30.68 12.21
N THR A 100 20.50 -29.64 12.91
CA THR A 100 21.36 -28.57 13.44
C THR A 100 20.71 -27.94 14.66
N THR A 101 21.52 -27.54 15.63
CA THR A 101 21.04 -26.72 16.76
C THR A 101 20.99 -25.23 16.36
N PRO A 102 20.16 -24.40 17.04
CA PRO A 102 20.22 -22.95 16.88
C PRO A 102 21.64 -22.40 17.05
N GLU A 103 22.37 -22.85 18.07
CA GLU A 103 23.73 -22.37 18.38
C GLU A 103 24.73 -22.69 17.27
N GLU A 104 24.67 -23.92 16.74
CA GLU A 104 25.52 -24.36 15.63
C GLU A 104 25.29 -23.57 14.35
N ILE A 105 24.03 -23.30 13.98
CA ILE A 105 23.74 -22.61 12.72
C ILE A 105 24.10 -21.13 12.80
N LEU A 106 23.91 -20.49 13.97
CA LEU A 106 24.37 -19.11 14.20
C LEU A 106 25.89 -19.02 14.06
N ALA A 107 26.63 -19.89 14.75
CA ALA A 107 28.09 -19.96 14.64
C ALA A 107 28.55 -20.21 13.20
N TYR A 108 27.84 -21.07 12.47
CA TYR A 108 28.13 -21.36 11.08
C TYR A 108 27.91 -20.14 10.18
N GLN A 109 26.78 -19.43 10.29
CA GLN A 109 26.49 -18.20 9.53
C GLN A 109 27.55 -17.12 9.77
N ARG A 110 28.00 -16.96 11.03
CA ARG A 110 29.12 -16.06 11.38
C ARG A 110 30.40 -16.46 10.66
N ARG A 111 30.74 -17.75 10.72
CA ARG A 111 31.95 -18.33 10.14
C ARG A 111 32.00 -18.16 8.62
N ILE A 112 30.88 -18.41 7.91
CA ILE A 112 30.83 -18.27 6.44
C ILE A 112 30.69 -16.83 5.97
N GLY A 113 30.61 -15.87 6.90
CA GLY A 113 30.65 -14.46 6.55
C GLY A 113 29.33 -13.90 6.03
N SER A 114 28.16 -14.39 6.46
CA SER A 114 26.86 -13.80 6.09
C SER A 114 26.77 -12.29 6.38
N ASP A 115 26.15 -11.52 5.48
CA ASP A 115 25.88 -10.09 5.70
C ASP A 115 24.59 -9.84 6.48
N ILE A 116 23.59 -10.66 6.19
CA ILE A 116 22.31 -10.68 6.87
C ILE A 116 22.04 -12.13 7.26
N ALA A 117 21.75 -12.39 8.52
CA ALA A 117 21.55 -13.74 9.02
C ALA A 117 20.23 -13.86 9.77
N VAL A 118 19.46 -14.89 9.44
CA VAL A 118 18.20 -15.22 10.12
C VAL A 118 18.51 -16.20 11.24
N ILE A 119 17.98 -15.97 12.44
CA ILE A 119 18.05 -16.96 13.52
C ILE A 119 17.22 -18.21 13.17
N LEU A 120 17.44 -19.32 13.87
CA LEU A 120 16.64 -20.53 13.67
C LEU A 120 15.30 -20.45 14.41
N ASP A 121 14.30 -19.83 13.79
CA ASP A 121 12.93 -19.78 14.30
C ASP A 121 12.15 -21.09 14.06
N HIS A 122 10.90 -21.13 14.54
CA HIS A 122 9.99 -22.23 14.26
C HIS A 122 8.78 -21.73 13.44
N PRO A 123 8.71 -22.03 12.13
CA PRO A 123 7.57 -21.62 11.32
C PRO A 123 6.27 -22.23 11.84
N THR A 124 5.23 -21.41 11.86
CA THR A 124 3.89 -21.78 12.30
C THR A 124 3.19 -22.65 11.27
N GLY A 125 3.29 -22.29 9.99
CA GLY A 125 2.53 -22.92 8.90
C GLY A 125 1.03 -22.60 8.93
N TRP A 126 0.36 -22.76 7.80
CA TRP A 126 -1.05 -22.39 7.63
C TRP A 126 -2.02 -23.32 8.36
N ARG A 127 -1.67 -24.61 8.40
CA ARG A 127 -2.54 -25.67 8.96
C ARG A 127 -2.46 -25.80 10.47
N ALA A 128 -1.57 -25.06 11.14
CA ALA A 128 -1.42 -25.13 12.59
C ALA A 128 -2.72 -24.77 13.32
N SER A 129 -2.98 -25.48 14.42
CA SER A 129 -3.98 -25.10 15.41
C SER A 129 -3.50 -23.89 16.22
N LYS A 130 -4.41 -23.21 16.91
CA LYS A 130 -4.04 -22.05 17.75
C LYS A 130 -3.02 -22.42 18.81
N ARG A 131 -3.19 -23.59 19.46
CA ARG A 131 -2.24 -24.13 20.44
C ARG A 131 -0.85 -24.38 19.84
N ARG A 132 -0.78 -24.93 18.62
CA ARG A 132 0.50 -25.13 17.94
C ARG A 132 1.14 -23.80 17.56
N ALA A 133 0.36 -22.85 17.07
CA ALA A 133 0.83 -21.51 16.72
C ALA A 133 1.34 -20.72 17.94
N GLU A 134 0.69 -20.89 19.09
CA GLU A 134 1.16 -20.29 20.35
C GLU A 134 2.52 -20.87 20.76
N TRP A 135 2.66 -22.20 20.71
CA TRP A 135 3.93 -22.85 20.97
C TRP A 135 5.03 -22.41 19.99
N THR A 136 4.74 -22.23 18.70
CA THR A 136 5.76 -21.76 17.74
C THR A 136 6.20 -20.33 18.01
N VAL A 137 5.30 -19.46 18.47
CA VAL A 137 5.64 -18.12 18.95
C VAL A 137 6.55 -18.20 20.17
N GLU A 138 6.20 -19.01 21.16
CA GLU A 138 6.99 -19.16 22.39
C GLU A 138 8.39 -19.72 22.12
N GLU A 139 8.48 -20.77 21.31
CA GLU A 139 9.75 -21.38 20.95
C GLU A 139 10.62 -20.43 20.12
N THR A 140 10.02 -19.65 19.21
CA THR A 140 10.75 -18.64 18.43
C THR A 140 11.30 -17.53 19.32
N LEU A 141 10.51 -17.03 20.27
CA LEU A 141 10.96 -16.01 21.23
C LEU A 141 12.07 -16.53 22.14
N ARG A 142 11.94 -17.77 22.64
CA ARG A 142 12.97 -18.43 23.47
C ARG A 142 14.30 -18.55 22.72
N ARG A 143 14.27 -18.97 21.45
CA ARG A 143 15.48 -19.07 20.61
C ARG A 143 16.07 -17.70 20.27
N ALA A 144 15.21 -16.70 20.06
CA ALA A 144 15.65 -15.34 19.81
C ALA A 144 16.41 -14.76 21.01
N GLU A 145 15.90 -14.96 22.22
CA GLU A 145 16.57 -14.55 23.46
C GLU A 145 17.91 -15.28 23.66
N ALA A 146 17.94 -16.60 23.44
CA ALA A 146 19.16 -17.40 23.52
C ALA A 146 20.21 -17.02 22.46
N ALA A 147 19.78 -16.51 21.30
CA ALA A 147 20.68 -16.08 20.23
C ALA A 147 21.44 -14.79 20.57
N LEU A 148 20.85 -13.87 21.35
CA LEU A 148 21.42 -12.54 21.63
C LEU A 148 22.90 -12.55 22.08
N PRO A 149 23.30 -13.30 23.12
CA PRO A 149 24.71 -13.34 23.53
C PRO A 149 25.63 -13.98 22.47
N LEU A 150 25.10 -14.83 21.60
CA LEU A 150 25.86 -15.53 20.57
C LEU A 150 26.08 -14.68 19.32
N ILE A 151 25.30 -13.63 19.13
CA ILE A 151 25.37 -12.72 17.98
C ILE A 151 25.88 -11.32 18.35
N GLU A 152 26.10 -11.08 19.64
CA GLU A 152 26.62 -9.80 20.13
C GLU A 152 27.97 -9.45 19.47
N GLY A 153 28.11 -8.20 19.06
CA GLY A 153 29.32 -7.67 18.41
C GLY A 153 29.59 -8.23 17.01
N ASP A 154 28.70 -9.04 16.45
CA ASP A 154 28.85 -9.54 15.09
C ASP A 154 28.68 -8.44 14.03
N LYS A 155 29.33 -8.62 12.87
CA LYS A 155 29.24 -7.67 11.75
C LYS A 155 28.03 -7.92 10.85
N ALA A 156 27.43 -9.10 10.94
CA ALA A 156 26.20 -9.42 10.22
C ALA A 156 25.01 -8.68 10.85
N LEU A 157 24.02 -8.32 10.03
CA LEU A 157 22.73 -7.84 10.52
C LEU A 157 21.85 -9.04 10.85
N TRP A 158 21.30 -9.09 12.06
CA TRP A 158 20.51 -10.23 12.52
C TRP A 158 19.02 -9.98 12.40
N VAL A 159 18.30 -10.99 11.88
CA VAL A 159 16.87 -10.95 11.64
C VAL A 159 16.12 -11.66 12.78
N GLY A 160 15.15 -10.97 13.39
CA GLY A 160 14.19 -11.50 14.37
C GLY A 160 12.84 -11.87 13.73
N PRO A 161 12.51 -13.16 13.56
CA PRO A 161 11.27 -13.60 12.91
C PRO A 161 10.04 -13.49 13.82
N ILE A 162 8.90 -13.20 13.20
CA ILE A 162 7.59 -13.05 13.84
C ILE A 162 6.71 -14.19 13.35
N GLN A 163 6.12 -14.91 14.30
CA GLN A 163 5.29 -16.10 14.07
C GLN A 163 3.86 -15.88 14.57
N GLY A 164 3.02 -16.91 14.46
CA GLY A 164 1.59 -16.86 14.84
C GLY A 164 0.65 -17.20 13.68
N GLY A 165 1.13 -17.11 12.43
CA GLY A 165 0.39 -17.51 11.24
C GLY A 165 -0.93 -16.74 11.08
N LYS A 166 -2.04 -17.47 10.91
CA LYS A 166 -3.38 -16.87 10.72
C LYS A 166 -4.02 -16.28 11.99
N TYR A 167 -3.41 -16.50 13.16
CA TYR A 167 -3.93 -16.02 14.43
C TYR A 167 -3.35 -14.63 14.71
N ILE A 168 -4.10 -13.59 14.34
CA ILE A 168 -3.64 -12.20 14.34
C ILE A 168 -3.20 -11.75 15.75
N ASP A 169 -3.89 -12.18 16.80
CA ASP A 169 -3.52 -11.92 18.19
C ASP A 169 -2.14 -12.47 18.56
N LEU A 170 -1.78 -13.64 18.00
CA LEU A 170 -0.46 -14.23 18.19
C LEU A 170 0.62 -13.52 17.38
N VAL A 171 0.29 -13.03 16.17
CA VAL A 171 1.22 -12.19 15.37
C VAL A 171 1.52 -10.88 16.10
N GLU A 172 0.53 -10.23 16.70
CA GLU A 172 0.71 -9.03 17.51
C GLU A 172 1.59 -9.29 18.73
N ARG A 173 1.31 -10.36 19.49
CA ARG A 173 2.13 -10.78 20.65
C ARG A 173 3.57 -11.06 20.22
N SER A 174 3.76 -11.86 19.17
CA SER A 174 5.09 -12.22 18.67
C SER A 174 5.88 -10.97 18.25
N ALA A 175 5.26 -10.05 17.51
CA ALA A 175 5.90 -8.80 17.10
C ALA A 175 6.27 -7.91 18.29
N ARG A 176 5.38 -7.76 19.28
CA ARG A 176 5.61 -6.92 20.46
C ARG A 176 6.74 -7.43 21.33
N GLU A 177 6.80 -8.74 21.55
CA GLU A 177 7.85 -9.36 22.36
C GLU A 177 9.19 -9.37 21.61
N MET A 178 9.18 -9.69 20.31
CA MET A 178 10.38 -9.65 19.47
C MET A 178 10.97 -8.23 19.38
N ALA A 179 10.12 -7.20 19.34
CA ALA A 179 10.54 -5.78 19.31
C ALA A 179 11.33 -5.32 20.54
N ARG A 180 11.28 -6.07 21.66
CA ARG A 180 12.07 -5.78 22.87
C ARG A 180 13.54 -6.20 22.73
N MET A 181 13.83 -7.06 21.75
CA MET A 181 15.17 -7.59 21.50
C MET A 181 15.87 -6.76 20.42
N PRO A 182 17.18 -6.50 20.51
CA PRO A 182 17.86 -5.53 19.65
C PRO A 182 18.22 -6.06 18.25
N PHE A 183 17.31 -6.77 17.57
CA PHE A 183 17.52 -7.24 16.20
C PHE A 183 17.59 -6.08 15.20
N ASP A 184 18.37 -6.27 14.14
CA ASP A 184 18.57 -5.24 13.11
C ASP A 184 17.40 -5.16 12.13
N ILE A 185 16.79 -6.31 11.85
CA ILE A 185 15.70 -6.49 10.89
C ILE A 185 14.66 -7.38 11.57
N TYR A 186 13.38 -7.10 11.33
CA TYR A 186 12.30 -7.98 11.75
C TYR A 186 11.62 -8.58 10.52
N ALA A 187 11.16 -9.82 10.64
CA ALA A 187 10.57 -10.51 9.49
C ALA A 187 9.25 -11.19 9.83
N LEU A 188 8.27 -11.11 8.93
CA LEU A 188 7.04 -11.88 9.05
C LEU A 188 7.26 -13.29 8.51
N GLY A 189 7.23 -14.28 9.39
CA GLY A 189 7.33 -15.69 9.08
C GLY A 189 5.98 -16.34 8.76
N SER A 190 6.02 -17.46 8.04
CA SER A 190 4.85 -18.23 7.60
C SER A 190 3.81 -17.55 6.66
N PRO A 191 4.10 -16.47 5.89
CA PRO A 191 3.11 -15.94 4.95
C PRO A 191 3.08 -16.72 3.62
N THR A 192 4.07 -17.58 3.33
CA THR A 192 4.22 -18.24 2.02
C THR A 192 2.96 -18.98 1.57
N GLU A 193 2.41 -19.87 2.41
CA GLU A 193 1.18 -20.60 2.10
C GLU A 193 -0.05 -19.68 1.95
N VAL A 194 -0.06 -18.52 2.64
CA VAL A 194 -1.13 -17.51 2.52
C VAL A 194 -1.08 -16.87 1.13
N MET A 195 0.12 -16.54 0.66
CA MET A 195 0.35 -15.94 -0.65
C MET A 195 0.10 -16.92 -1.79
N GLU A 196 0.54 -18.17 -1.67
CA GLU A 196 0.29 -19.24 -2.66
C GLU A 196 -1.21 -19.53 -2.84
N ARG A 197 -2.00 -19.35 -1.78
CA ARG A 197 -3.47 -19.50 -1.80
C ARG A 197 -4.22 -18.21 -2.14
N TYR A 198 -3.51 -17.15 -2.52
CA TYR A 198 -4.08 -15.84 -2.84
C TYR A 198 -4.90 -15.23 -1.68
N MET A 199 -4.61 -15.58 -0.42
CA MET A 199 -5.33 -15.10 0.76
C MET A 199 -4.83 -13.73 1.21
N PHE A 200 -4.79 -12.78 0.27
CA PHE A 200 -4.16 -11.46 0.47
C PHE A 200 -4.85 -10.59 1.53
N THR A 201 -6.14 -10.80 1.81
CA THR A 201 -6.83 -10.10 2.92
C THR A 201 -6.28 -10.51 4.28
N VAL A 202 -5.94 -11.80 4.45
CA VAL A 202 -5.28 -12.30 5.66
C VAL A 202 -3.84 -11.77 5.72
N LEU A 203 -3.14 -11.74 4.59
CA LEU A 203 -1.80 -11.15 4.51
C LEU A 203 -1.78 -9.68 4.96
N VAL A 204 -2.75 -8.88 4.53
CA VAL A 204 -2.92 -7.48 4.99
C VAL A 204 -3.00 -7.44 6.51
N ASP A 205 -3.89 -8.23 7.11
CA ASP A 205 -4.10 -8.24 8.56
C ASP A 205 -2.82 -8.67 9.31
N MET A 206 -2.10 -9.69 8.80
CA MET A 206 -0.83 -10.17 9.38
C MET A 206 0.26 -9.09 9.33
N ILE A 207 0.44 -8.42 8.18
CA ILE A 207 1.44 -7.37 8.02
C ILE A 207 1.12 -6.19 8.94
N VAL A 208 -0.13 -5.74 8.97
CA VAL A 208 -0.54 -4.61 9.83
C VAL A 208 -0.32 -4.94 11.30
N ALA A 209 -0.74 -6.13 11.76
CA ALA A 209 -0.54 -6.59 13.13
C ALA A 209 0.93 -6.59 13.57
N ALA A 210 1.84 -7.04 12.69
CA ALA A 210 3.26 -6.96 12.96
C ALA A 210 3.76 -5.50 12.96
N LYS A 211 3.51 -4.74 11.89
CA LYS A 211 4.03 -3.38 11.70
C LYS A 211 3.56 -2.35 12.73
N THR A 212 2.44 -2.59 13.40
CA THR A 212 1.94 -1.73 14.49
C THR A 212 2.63 -2.00 15.83
N ASN A 213 3.20 -3.19 16.02
CA ASN A 213 3.89 -3.61 17.24
C ASN A 213 5.43 -3.58 17.10
N LEU A 214 5.96 -3.26 15.92
CA LEU A 214 7.39 -3.18 15.64
C LEU A 214 7.93 -1.74 15.64
N PRO A 215 9.23 -1.56 15.96
CA PRO A 215 9.86 -0.25 15.93
C PRO A 215 9.96 0.27 14.47
N PRO A 216 9.65 1.56 14.23
CA PRO A 216 9.55 2.10 12.88
C PRO A 216 10.92 2.33 12.21
N ASP A 217 12.02 2.30 12.94
CA ASP A 217 13.39 2.55 12.48
C ASP A 217 14.11 1.29 11.96
N ARG A 218 13.49 0.12 12.05
CA ARG A 218 14.07 -1.17 11.61
C ARG A 218 13.40 -1.72 10.35
N PRO A 219 14.14 -2.26 9.36
CA PRO A 219 13.57 -2.90 8.17
C PRO A 219 12.59 -4.03 8.51
N PHE A 220 11.58 -4.20 7.67
CA PHE A 220 10.60 -5.27 7.78
C PHE A 220 10.64 -6.17 6.54
N HIS A 221 10.98 -7.44 6.77
CA HIS A 221 11.13 -8.45 5.74
C HIS A 221 9.87 -9.32 5.64
N LEU A 222 9.36 -9.55 4.44
CA LEU A 222 8.23 -10.45 4.20
C LEU A 222 8.73 -11.75 3.56
N PHE A 223 8.82 -12.82 4.37
CA PHE A 223 9.43 -14.07 3.92
C PHE A 223 8.66 -14.75 2.78
N GLY A 224 9.37 -15.24 1.77
CA GLY A 224 8.79 -16.04 0.69
C GLY A 224 7.96 -15.25 -0.34
N ALA A 225 7.86 -13.92 -0.19
CA ALA A 225 7.16 -13.05 -1.12
C ALA A 225 7.94 -12.91 -2.44
N GLY A 226 7.54 -13.68 -3.45
CA GLY A 226 8.26 -13.76 -4.73
C GLY A 226 7.52 -13.36 -5.98
N HIS A 227 6.21 -13.18 -5.88
CA HIS A 227 5.41 -12.90 -7.07
C HIS A 227 5.27 -11.38 -7.26
N PRO A 228 5.66 -10.82 -8.43
CA PRO A 228 5.63 -9.37 -8.69
C PRO A 228 4.30 -8.68 -8.33
N MET A 229 3.17 -9.31 -8.67
CA MET A 229 1.81 -8.77 -8.44
C MET A 229 1.49 -8.28 -7.03
N MET A 230 2.21 -8.73 -6.00
CA MET A 230 1.92 -8.35 -4.61
C MET A 230 2.93 -7.34 -4.03
N PHE A 231 3.98 -6.97 -4.76
CA PHE A 231 5.01 -6.06 -4.23
C PHE A 231 4.43 -4.69 -3.87
N SER A 232 3.60 -4.09 -4.73
CA SER A 232 2.97 -2.80 -4.42
C SER A 232 2.10 -2.85 -3.16
N LEU A 233 1.33 -3.93 -2.96
CA LEU A 233 0.52 -4.13 -1.75
C LEU A 233 1.39 -4.25 -0.51
N ALA A 234 2.39 -5.13 -0.54
CA ALA A 234 3.24 -5.38 0.62
C ALA A 234 4.04 -4.13 1.00
N VAL A 235 4.58 -3.41 0.02
CA VAL A 235 5.29 -2.14 0.24
C VAL A 235 4.34 -1.05 0.76
N ALA A 236 3.11 -0.94 0.23
CA ALA A 236 2.13 0.04 0.72
C ALA A 236 1.78 -0.15 2.20
N LEU A 237 1.94 -1.38 2.72
CA LEU A 237 1.78 -1.76 4.13
C LEU A 237 3.09 -1.66 4.95
N GLY A 238 4.20 -1.30 4.32
CA GLY A 238 5.48 -1.01 4.97
C GLY A 238 6.45 -2.19 5.06
N CYS A 239 6.37 -3.15 4.14
CA CYS A 239 7.43 -4.13 3.90
C CYS A 239 8.58 -3.51 3.08
N ASP A 240 9.81 -3.82 3.47
CA ASP A 240 11.05 -3.29 2.90
C ASP A 240 11.87 -4.33 2.15
N MET A 241 11.71 -5.60 2.51
CA MET A 241 12.51 -6.68 1.97
C MET A 241 11.62 -7.87 1.63
N PHE A 242 11.96 -8.54 0.54
CA PHE A 242 11.27 -9.70 0.01
C PHE A 242 12.29 -10.74 -0.38
N ASP A 243 11.97 -12.02 -0.27
CA ASP A 243 12.80 -13.08 -0.81
C ASP A 243 11.96 -14.18 -1.44
N SER A 244 12.48 -14.79 -2.51
CA SER A 244 11.84 -15.99 -3.06
C SER A 244 12.66 -16.76 -4.08
N ALA A 245 12.40 -18.06 -4.14
CA ALA A 245 12.80 -18.95 -5.23
C ALA A 245 11.75 -19.00 -6.37
N ALA A 246 10.62 -18.26 -6.25
CA ALA A 246 9.50 -18.34 -7.18
C ALA A 246 9.93 -18.14 -8.64
N TYR A 247 10.82 -17.19 -8.93
CA TYR A 247 11.30 -16.93 -10.30
C TYR A 247 11.87 -18.19 -10.97
N ALA A 248 12.64 -19.00 -10.22
CA ALA A 248 13.26 -20.22 -10.71
C ALA A 248 12.35 -21.45 -10.59
N ILE A 249 11.51 -21.53 -9.55
CA ILE A 249 10.54 -22.62 -9.36
C ILE A 249 9.49 -22.56 -10.46
N TYR A 250 8.91 -21.39 -10.72
CA TYR A 250 7.88 -21.19 -11.73
C TYR A 250 8.43 -21.51 -13.12
N ALA A 251 9.67 -21.12 -13.40
CA ALA A 251 10.32 -21.49 -14.65
C ALA A 251 10.45 -23.00 -14.85
N LYS A 252 10.67 -23.82 -13.79
CA LYS A 252 10.71 -25.30 -13.89
C LYS A 252 9.39 -25.89 -14.39
N ASP A 253 8.29 -25.23 -14.01
CA ASP A 253 6.91 -25.59 -14.37
C ASP A 253 6.45 -24.88 -15.64
N GLU A 254 7.38 -24.23 -16.36
CA GLU A 254 7.13 -23.46 -17.58
C GLU A 254 6.11 -22.32 -17.37
N ARG A 255 6.14 -21.74 -16.18
CA ARG A 255 5.35 -20.58 -15.79
C ARG A 255 6.14 -19.29 -16.00
N TYR A 256 5.48 -18.34 -16.64
CA TYR A 256 5.96 -17.03 -17.04
C TYR A 256 5.33 -15.97 -16.14
N LEU A 257 6.16 -15.25 -15.38
CA LEU A 257 5.73 -14.22 -14.43
C LEU A 257 5.46 -12.89 -15.15
N LEU A 258 4.44 -12.20 -14.66
CA LEU A 258 4.03 -10.87 -15.07
C LEU A 258 3.76 -10.02 -13.82
N PRO A 259 3.86 -8.67 -13.92
CA PRO A 259 3.47 -7.77 -12.85
C PRO A 259 2.01 -7.96 -12.41
N TYR A 260 1.16 -8.51 -13.28
CA TYR A 260 -0.26 -8.68 -13.03
C TYR A 260 -0.68 -10.16 -12.91
N GLY A 261 0.23 -11.12 -12.94
CA GLY A 261 -0.13 -12.53 -12.76
C GLY A 261 0.91 -13.51 -13.28
N THR A 262 0.45 -14.71 -13.59
CA THR A 262 1.28 -15.79 -14.14
C THR A 262 0.56 -16.40 -15.35
N SER A 263 1.30 -16.68 -16.41
CA SER A 263 0.84 -17.46 -17.55
C SER A 263 1.66 -18.74 -17.69
N ARG A 264 1.13 -19.77 -18.36
CA ARG A 264 1.95 -20.91 -18.79
C ARG A 264 2.48 -20.64 -20.19
N LEU A 265 3.72 -21.01 -20.46
CA LEU A 265 4.34 -20.78 -21.76
C LEU A 265 3.55 -21.40 -22.92
N LYS A 266 2.95 -22.58 -22.70
CA LYS A 266 2.10 -23.26 -23.69
C LYS A 266 0.86 -22.44 -24.11
N ASP A 267 0.41 -21.51 -23.27
CA ASP A 267 -0.80 -20.71 -23.49
C ASP A 267 -0.46 -19.30 -24.03
N LEU A 268 0.82 -18.98 -24.22
CA LEU A 268 1.27 -17.67 -24.73
C LEU A 268 1.34 -17.66 -26.26
N SER A 269 0.59 -16.73 -26.87
CA SER A 269 0.75 -16.40 -28.31
C SER A 269 1.86 -15.37 -28.54
N TYR A 270 2.08 -14.47 -27.58
CA TYR A 270 3.10 -13.42 -27.62
C TYR A 270 3.87 -13.41 -26.29
N LEU A 271 5.08 -12.84 -26.30
CA LEU A 271 5.83 -12.54 -25.08
C LEU A 271 5.63 -11.05 -24.73
N PRO A 272 4.68 -10.68 -23.84
CA PRO A 272 4.31 -9.29 -23.57
C PRO A 272 5.29 -8.62 -22.60
N CYS A 273 6.58 -8.63 -22.92
CA CYS A 273 7.62 -8.11 -22.04
C CYS A 273 8.77 -7.48 -22.86
N PRO A 274 9.32 -6.35 -22.43
CA PRO A 274 10.45 -5.72 -23.10
C PRO A 274 11.83 -6.25 -22.64
N CYS A 275 11.91 -7.31 -21.83
CA CYS A 275 13.18 -7.82 -21.32
C CYS A 275 14.07 -8.42 -22.44
N PRO A 276 15.39 -8.57 -22.20
CA PRO A 276 16.32 -9.10 -23.20
C PRO A 276 15.92 -10.45 -23.82
N VAL A 277 15.27 -11.33 -23.04
CA VAL A 277 14.75 -12.62 -23.53
C VAL A 277 13.61 -12.40 -24.52
N CYS A 278 12.57 -11.66 -24.10
CA CYS A 278 11.34 -11.48 -24.86
C CYS A 278 11.48 -10.56 -26.08
N ARG A 279 12.56 -9.76 -26.15
CA ARG A 279 12.88 -8.95 -27.34
C ARG A 279 13.63 -9.72 -28.42
N ARG A 280 14.19 -10.88 -28.08
CA ARG A 280 14.98 -11.70 -29.02
C ARG A 280 14.24 -12.93 -29.53
N LEU A 281 13.18 -13.35 -28.83
CA LEU A 281 12.47 -14.60 -29.08
C LEU A 281 10.96 -14.37 -29.15
N THR A 282 10.29 -15.24 -29.87
CA THR A 282 8.84 -15.42 -29.86
C THR A 282 8.43 -16.49 -28.86
N ALA A 283 7.13 -16.57 -28.58
CA ALA A 283 6.59 -17.63 -27.72
C ALA A 283 6.72 -19.02 -28.36
N GLU A 284 6.69 -19.10 -29.70
CA GLU A 284 6.86 -20.35 -30.44
C GLU A 284 8.30 -20.85 -30.39
N GLU A 285 9.27 -20.00 -30.74
CA GLU A 285 10.70 -20.36 -30.65
C GLU A 285 11.06 -20.84 -29.24
N LEU A 286 10.57 -20.16 -28.20
CA LEU A 286 10.81 -20.57 -26.82
C LEU A 286 10.17 -21.92 -26.46
N ARG A 287 9.03 -22.28 -27.08
CA ARG A 287 8.38 -23.60 -26.92
C ARG A 287 9.16 -24.71 -27.60
N GLU A 288 9.76 -24.45 -28.76
CA GLU A 288 10.52 -25.44 -29.54
C GLU A 288 11.91 -25.74 -28.97
N MET A 289 12.46 -24.85 -28.14
CA MET A 289 13.74 -25.06 -27.45
C MET A 289 13.76 -26.30 -26.55
N THR A 290 14.97 -26.79 -26.27
CA THR A 290 15.17 -27.85 -25.29
C THR A 290 14.65 -27.40 -23.92
N ARG A 291 14.17 -28.35 -23.11
CA ARG A 291 13.65 -28.03 -21.76
C ARG A 291 14.67 -27.27 -20.91
N GLY A 292 15.96 -27.60 -21.03
CA GLY A 292 17.03 -26.91 -20.30
C GLY A 292 17.14 -25.43 -20.66
N GLU A 293 17.20 -25.12 -21.94
CA GLU A 293 17.26 -23.74 -22.45
C GLU A 293 15.99 -22.96 -22.13
N ARG A 294 14.83 -23.58 -22.34
CA ARG A 294 13.52 -23.00 -22.05
C ARG A 294 13.38 -22.60 -20.58
N VAL A 295 13.72 -23.51 -19.66
CA VAL A 295 13.70 -23.23 -18.22
C VAL A 295 14.71 -22.15 -17.84
N ARG A 296 15.92 -22.15 -18.44
CA ARG A 296 16.92 -21.09 -18.20
C ARG A 296 16.38 -19.72 -18.59
N LEU A 297 15.87 -19.58 -19.82
CA LEU A 297 15.35 -18.30 -20.33
C LEU A 297 14.11 -17.82 -19.59
N LEU A 298 13.21 -18.73 -19.19
CA LEU A 298 12.10 -18.39 -18.30
C LEU A 298 12.57 -17.94 -16.92
N THR A 299 13.64 -18.54 -16.39
CA THR A 299 14.23 -18.11 -15.10
C THR A 299 14.78 -16.68 -15.22
N GLU A 300 15.48 -16.38 -16.32
CA GLU A 300 15.99 -15.03 -16.60
C GLU A 300 14.85 -14.01 -16.77
N HIS A 301 13.84 -14.31 -17.59
CA HIS A 301 12.65 -13.46 -17.74
C HIS A 301 11.96 -13.19 -16.39
N ASN A 302 11.70 -14.24 -15.61
CA ASN A 302 11.01 -14.12 -14.32
C ASN A 302 11.80 -13.24 -13.34
N LEU A 303 13.14 -13.33 -13.36
CA LEU A 303 13.99 -12.46 -12.55
C LEU A 303 13.92 -11.01 -13.03
N TYR A 304 14.04 -10.75 -14.34
CA TYR A 304 13.91 -9.39 -14.91
C TYR A 304 12.59 -8.72 -14.49
N ILE A 305 11.47 -9.44 -14.59
CA ILE A 305 10.16 -8.88 -14.21
C ILE A 305 10.08 -8.59 -12.71
N SER A 306 10.62 -9.46 -11.87
CA SER A 306 10.61 -9.25 -10.42
C SER A 306 11.42 -8.03 -10.03
N MET A 307 12.61 -7.86 -10.62
CA MET A 307 13.46 -6.68 -10.38
C MET A 307 12.80 -5.40 -10.91
N ALA A 308 12.24 -5.43 -12.12
CA ALA A 308 11.58 -4.28 -12.73
C ALA A 308 10.34 -3.82 -11.94
N GLU A 309 9.58 -4.76 -11.36
CA GLU A 309 8.42 -4.40 -10.53
C GLU A 309 8.83 -3.76 -9.21
N VAL A 310 9.94 -4.19 -8.58
CA VAL A 310 10.50 -3.49 -7.42
C VAL A 310 10.91 -2.07 -7.78
N ASP A 311 11.55 -1.86 -8.93
CA ASP A 311 11.93 -0.53 -9.41
C ASP A 311 10.69 0.34 -9.70
N ALA A 312 9.62 -0.22 -10.27
CA ALA A 312 8.36 0.48 -10.46
C ALA A 312 7.74 0.93 -9.12
N VAL A 313 7.79 0.08 -8.09
CA VAL A 313 7.35 0.43 -6.74
C VAL A 313 8.22 1.52 -6.12
N LYS A 314 9.55 1.48 -6.31
CA LYS A 314 10.45 2.54 -5.85
C LYS A 314 10.15 3.88 -6.51
N GLN A 315 9.92 3.86 -7.83
CA GLN A 315 9.54 5.06 -8.57
C GLN A 315 8.21 5.62 -8.07
N ALA A 316 7.22 4.76 -7.82
CA ALA A 316 5.92 5.18 -7.29
C ALA A 316 6.03 5.81 -5.90
N ILE A 317 6.88 5.27 -5.01
CA ILE A 317 7.16 5.93 -3.72
C ILE A 317 7.77 7.31 -3.95
N SER A 318 8.81 7.40 -4.79
CA SER A 318 9.55 8.64 -5.06
C SER A 318 8.62 9.79 -5.47
N GLU A 319 7.65 9.48 -6.34
CA GLU A 319 6.73 10.49 -6.87
C GLU A 319 5.39 10.62 -6.12
N GLY A 320 5.14 9.79 -5.10
CA GLY A 320 3.90 9.82 -4.33
C GLY A 320 2.70 9.24 -5.05
N SER A 321 2.90 8.20 -5.88
CA SER A 321 1.89 7.50 -6.67
C SER A 321 1.75 6.01 -6.30
N LEU A 322 2.22 5.59 -5.13
CA LEU A 322 2.21 4.18 -4.72
C LEU A 322 0.77 3.64 -4.62
N TRP A 323 -0.19 4.48 -4.23
CA TRP A 323 -1.59 4.07 -4.21
C TRP A 323 -2.14 3.81 -5.62
N GLU A 324 -1.80 4.65 -6.60
CA GLU A 324 -2.17 4.45 -8.01
C GLU A 324 -1.58 3.15 -8.57
N LEU A 325 -0.30 2.88 -8.29
CA LEU A 325 0.33 1.63 -8.69
C LEU A 325 -0.36 0.42 -8.03
N LEU A 326 -0.68 0.51 -6.74
CA LEU A 326 -1.44 -0.51 -6.02
C LEU A 326 -2.82 -0.73 -6.64
N GLU A 327 -3.57 0.33 -6.93
CA GLU A 327 -4.88 0.28 -7.59
C GLU A 327 -4.78 -0.40 -8.96
N ALA A 328 -3.79 -0.05 -9.76
CA ALA A 328 -3.56 -0.66 -11.07
C ALA A 328 -3.23 -2.16 -10.97
N ARG A 329 -2.33 -2.54 -10.06
CA ARG A 329 -1.95 -3.95 -9.85
C ARG A 329 -3.09 -4.77 -9.24
N SER A 330 -3.86 -4.19 -8.33
CA SER A 330 -4.93 -4.90 -7.61
C SER A 330 -6.05 -5.39 -8.53
N ARG A 331 -6.28 -4.70 -9.65
CA ARG A 331 -7.26 -5.08 -10.67
C ARG A 331 -6.87 -6.33 -11.45
N SER A 332 -5.68 -6.88 -11.24
CA SER A 332 -5.26 -8.09 -11.94
C SER A 332 -5.85 -9.38 -11.38
N HIS A 333 -6.33 -9.39 -10.13
CA HIS A 333 -6.93 -10.56 -9.51
C HIS A 333 -7.95 -10.18 -8.43
N PRO A 334 -9.15 -10.80 -8.37
CA PRO A 334 -10.18 -10.45 -7.39
C PRO A 334 -9.72 -10.50 -5.93
N ALA A 335 -8.86 -11.45 -5.58
CA ALA A 335 -8.32 -11.54 -4.22
C ALA A 335 -7.38 -10.39 -3.87
N LEU A 336 -6.63 -9.85 -4.85
CA LEU A 336 -5.75 -8.71 -4.65
C LEU A 336 -6.58 -7.41 -4.57
N PHE A 337 -7.62 -7.28 -5.38
CA PHE A 337 -8.59 -6.20 -5.24
C PHE A 337 -9.35 -6.25 -3.90
N SER A 338 -9.69 -7.44 -3.42
CA SER A 338 -10.28 -7.63 -2.09
C SER A 338 -9.31 -7.19 -0.98
N ALA A 339 -8.02 -7.43 -1.14
CA ALA A 339 -7.00 -6.91 -0.23
C ALA A 339 -6.92 -5.38 -0.28
N LEU A 340 -6.96 -4.74 -1.46
CA LEU A 340 -7.07 -3.28 -1.55
C LEU A 340 -8.31 -2.76 -0.79
N LYS A 341 -9.49 -3.34 -0.99
CA LYS A 341 -10.70 -2.96 -0.22
C LYS A 341 -10.52 -3.17 1.29
N ARG A 342 -9.74 -4.17 1.71
CA ARG A 342 -9.43 -4.44 3.13
C ARG A 342 -8.66 -3.30 3.79
N LEU A 343 -7.87 -2.52 3.04
CA LEU A 343 -7.11 -1.37 3.57
C LEU A 343 -8.03 -0.30 4.20
N SER A 344 -9.31 -0.23 3.81
CA SER A 344 -10.30 0.65 4.43
C SER A 344 -10.40 0.52 5.95
N ARG A 345 -10.20 -0.69 6.49
CA ARG A 345 -10.18 -0.96 7.94
C ARG A 345 -9.00 -0.30 8.66
N TYR A 346 -7.94 0.00 7.91
CA TYR A 346 -6.69 0.54 8.41
C TYR A 346 -6.43 1.96 7.90
N ARG A 347 -7.42 2.63 7.30
CA ARG A 347 -7.26 3.95 6.68
C ARG A 347 -6.64 4.99 7.62
N ASP A 348 -7.00 5.00 8.91
CA ASP A 348 -6.48 5.96 9.87
C ASP A 348 -5.03 5.65 10.26
N LEU A 349 -4.66 4.37 10.32
CA LEU A 349 -3.27 3.96 10.53
C LEU A 349 -2.40 4.36 9.35
N ILE A 350 -2.85 4.07 8.13
CA ILE A 350 -2.15 4.40 6.90
C ILE A 350 -2.01 5.93 6.83
N GLU A 351 -3.09 6.70 7.04
CA GLU A 351 -3.08 8.17 7.03
C GLU A 351 -2.03 8.77 7.97
N ARG A 352 -1.95 8.26 9.21
CA ARG A 352 -0.97 8.73 10.21
C ARG A 352 0.48 8.44 9.82
N ARG A 353 0.71 7.40 9.01
CA ARG A 353 2.05 6.99 8.56
C ARG A 353 2.41 7.53 7.17
N SER A 354 1.43 8.01 6.42
CA SER A 354 1.63 8.65 5.12
C SER A 354 2.17 10.07 5.26
N PRO A 355 3.22 10.45 4.50
CA PRO A 355 3.75 11.81 4.53
C PRO A 355 2.75 12.85 3.98
N THR A 356 3.14 14.11 4.11
CA THR A 356 2.46 15.21 3.42
C THR A 356 2.66 15.06 1.91
N PRO A 357 1.66 15.39 1.07
CA PRO A 357 1.67 15.04 -0.35
C PRO A 357 2.75 15.77 -1.16
N LYS A 358 3.25 15.12 -2.21
CA LYS A 358 4.41 15.55 -3.02
C LYS A 358 4.07 16.41 -4.24
N GLY A 359 2.89 17.04 -4.25
CA GLY A 359 2.51 18.01 -5.29
C GLY A 359 1.95 17.45 -6.60
N LYS A 360 1.83 16.12 -6.78
CA LYS A 360 1.08 15.52 -7.89
C LYS A 360 -0.41 15.45 -7.58
N GLY A 361 -1.24 15.76 -8.57
CA GLY A 361 -2.68 15.60 -8.49
C GLY A 361 -3.07 14.14 -8.25
N MET A 362 -4.13 13.92 -7.48
CA MET A 362 -4.61 12.60 -7.09
C MET A 362 -5.62 12.06 -8.11
N PHE A 363 -5.60 10.76 -8.36
CA PHE A 363 -6.64 10.10 -9.17
C PHE A 363 -7.63 9.33 -8.30
N ILE A 364 -8.92 9.51 -8.58
CA ILE A 364 -10.03 8.83 -7.93
C ILE A 364 -10.76 8.01 -9.00
N PHE A 365 -10.55 6.70 -8.98
CA PHE A 365 -11.13 5.81 -9.98
C PHE A 365 -12.51 5.31 -9.59
N ASP A 366 -12.65 4.86 -8.34
CA ASP A 366 -13.87 4.30 -7.78
C ASP A 366 -13.79 4.29 -6.24
N SER A 367 -14.71 3.57 -5.61
CA SER A 367 -14.79 3.43 -4.15
C SER A 367 -13.52 2.89 -3.48
N ALA A 368 -12.64 2.20 -4.21
CA ALA A 368 -11.36 1.76 -3.66
C ALA A 368 -10.45 2.95 -3.31
N SER A 369 -10.60 4.08 -4.00
CA SER A 369 -9.83 5.31 -3.75
C SER A 369 -10.28 6.07 -2.50
N LEU A 370 -11.44 5.76 -1.92
CA LEU A 370 -11.99 6.47 -0.75
C LEU A 370 -11.17 6.26 0.53
N SER A 371 -10.38 5.18 0.58
CA SER A 371 -9.51 4.84 1.71
C SER A 371 -8.13 5.51 1.63
N ARG A 372 -7.90 6.35 0.62
CA ARG A 372 -6.65 7.10 0.47
C ARG A 372 -6.39 7.97 1.71
N PRO A 373 -5.12 8.13 2.12
CA PRO A 373 -4.71 9.01 3.21
C PRO A 373 -5.25 10.44 3.07
N GLN A 374 -5.23 10.97 1.85
CA GLN A 374 -5.67 12.32 1.50
C GLN A 374 -7.14 12.56 1.84
N VAL A 375 -8.02 11.63 1.45
CA VAL A 375 -9.45 11.67 1.73
C VAL A 375 -9.68 11.54 3.23
N THR A 376 -9.05 10.55 3.86
CA THR A 376 -9.14 10.32 5.30
C THR A 376 -8.70 11.54 6.12
N ARG A 377 -7.56 12.14 5.75
CA ARG A 377 -6.98 13.32 6.39
C ARG A 377 -7.87 14.54 6.28
N HIS A 378 -8.44 14.79 5.09
CA HIS A 378 -9.39 15.89 4.89
C HIS A 378 -10.58 15.75 5.82
N LEU A 379 -11.26 14.59 5.79
CA LEU A 379 -12.46 14.35 6.61
C LEU A 379 -12.16 14.49 8.11
N ARG A 380 -11.01 13.97 8.55
CA ARG A 380 -10.57 14.06 9.93
C ARG A 380 -10.28 15.51 10.33
N ARG A 381 -9.46 16.23 9.56
CA ARG A 381 -9.10 17.64 9.85
C ARG A 381 -10.31 18.56 9.77
N LEU A 382 -11.22 18.32 8.84
CA LEU A 382 -12.46 19.07 8.75
C LEU A 382 -13.26 18.88 10.05
N THR A 383 -13.33 17.67 10.60
CA THR A 383 -14.04 17.38 11.84
C THR A 383 -13.34 17.92 13.10
N GLU A 384 -12.03 17.66 13.23
CA GLU A 384 -11.26 17.93 14.46
C GLU A 384 -10.68 19.35 14.53
N ASN A 385 -10.33 19.95 13.39
CA ASN A 385 -9.42 21.11 13.34
C ASN A 385 -9.95 22.29 12.50
N TYR A 386 -11.16 22.21 11.97
CA TYR A 386 -11.75 23.29 11.20
C TYR A 386 -12.96 23.87 11.92
N TRP A 387 -13.09 25.19 11.94
CA TRP A 387 -14.26 25.91 12.44
C TRP A 387 -14.79 26.82 11.34
N ARG A 388 -16.12 26.96 11.28
CA ARG A 388 -16.74 27.95 10.40
C ARG A 388 -16.23 29.36 10.76
N PRO A 389 -16.18 30.31 9.81
CA PRO A 389 -15.91 31.70 10.12
C PRO A 389 -16.85 32.22 11.22
N PRO A 390 -16.35 32.97 12.23
CA PRO A 390 -17.14 33.35 13.40
C PRO A 390 -18.45 34.08 13.06
N GLU A 391 -18.39 35.00 12.11
CA GLU A 391 -19.51 35.82 11.64
C GLU A 391 -20.52 35.05 10.76
N ALA A 392 -20.12 33.89 10.25
CA ALA A 392 -20.89 33.18 9.25
C ALA A 392 -21.90 32.20 9.87
N HIS A 393 -23.11 32.69 10.15
CA HIS A 393 -24.16 31.92 10.82
C HIS A 393 -25.00 31.05 9.87
N ARG A 394 -25.04 31.38 8.58
CA ARG A 394 -25.76 30.61 7.55
C ARG A 394 -24.76 29.81 6.70
N LEU A 395 -25.07 28.56 6.39
CA LEU A 395 -24.29 27.74 5.47
C LEU A 395 -24.89 27.82 4.07
N LEU A 396 -24.08 28.19 3.07
CA LEU A 396 -24.40 28.02 1.66
C LEU A 396 -23.60 26.85 1.11
N LEU A 397 -24.29 25.74 0.87
CA LEU A 397 -23.71 24.51 0.33
C LEU A 397 -23.98 24.44 -1.18
N VAL A 398 -22.91 24.40 -1.98
CA VAL A 398 -22.97 24.54 -3.45
C VAL A 398 -22.27 23.38 -4.14
N LYS A 399 -22.82 22.86 -5.23
CA LYS A 399 -22.11 21.87 -6.05
C LYS A 399 -20.77 22.45 -6.51
N ALA A 400 -19.68 21.72 -6.36
CA ALA A 400 -18.39 22.19 -6.86
C ALA A 400 -18.44 22.50 -8.38
N PRO A 401 -17.84 23.61 -8.84
CA PRO A 401 -17.77 23.90 -10.26
C PRO A 401 -16.77 22.95 -10.95
N ARG A 402 -16.97 22.69 -12.25
CA ARG A 402 -16.05 21.85 -13.04
C ARG A 402 -14.64 22.43 -13.15
N THR A 403 -14.50 23.75 -13.04
CA THR A 403 -13.20 24.43 -13.10
C THR A 403 -12.50 24.36 -11.74
N LYS A 404 -11.32 23.75 -11.70
CA LYS A 404 -10.44 23.73 -10.52
C LYS A 404 -9.19 24.60 -10.74
N PRO A 405 -8.69 25.32 -9.72
CA PRO A 405 -9.34 25.53 -8.43
C PRO A 405 -10.66 26.30 -8.55
N TYR A 406 -11.59 26.04 -7.62
CA TYR A 406 -12.97 26.53 -7.70
C TYR A 406 -13.05 28.07 -7.74
N GLY A 407 -12.12 28.77 -7.08
CA GLY A 407 -11.96 30.24 -7.13
C GLY A 407 -11.85 30.81 -8.56
N ARG A 408 -11.32 30.03 -9.50
CA ARG A 408 -11.17 30.46 -10.91
C ARG A 408 -12.46 30.33 -11.71
N SER A 409 -13.48 29.65 -11.19
CA SER A 409 -14.76 29.50 -11.87
C SER A 409 -15.46 30.86 -12.05
N PRO A 410 -15.81 31.26 -13.31
CA PRO A 410 -16.61 32.46 -13.55
C PRO A 410 -17.98 32.42 -12.87
N GLN A 411 -18.54 31.21 -12.73
CA GLN A 411 -19.77 30.96 -12.01
C GLN A 411 -19.64 31.32 -10.53
N TYR A 412 -18.58 30.83 -9.89
CA TYR A 412 -18.33 31.09 -8.49
C TYR A 412 -18.03 32.58 -8.20
N ARG A 413 -17.27 33.26 -9.07
CA ARG A 413 -17.04 34.71 -8.93
C ARG A 413 -18.32 35.55 -9.01
N ARG A 414 -19.29 35.13 -9.82
CA ARG A 414 -20.62 35.78 -9.87
C ARG A 414 -21.38 35.60 -8.56
N LEU A 415 -21.30 34.41 -7.94
CA LEU A 415 -21.87 34.14 -6.62
C LEU A 415 -21.27 35.04 -5.54
N LEU A 416 -19.93 35.13 -5.48
CA LEU A 416 -19.24 36.00 -4.51
C LEU A 416 -19.67 37.46 -4.65
N LYS A 417 -19.66 37.99 -5.88
CA LYS A 417 -20.10 39.36 -6.15
C LYS A 417 -21.55 39.62 -5.69
N ALA A 418 -22.44 38.64 -5.85
CA ALA A 418 -23.81 38.79 -5.38
C ALA A 418 -23.93 38.77 -3.85
N LEU A 419 -23.12 37.97 -3.15
CA LEU A 419 -23.07 37.99 -1.69
C LEU A 419 -22.55 39.34 -1.18
N GLU A 420 -21.54 39.92 -1.85
CA GLU A 420 -21.04 41.28 -1.57
C GLU A 420 -22.12 42.34 -1.80
N GLU A 421 -22.81 42.32 -2.95
CA GLU A 421 -23.91 43.24 -3.27
C GLU A 421 -25.08 43.18 -2.26
N LEU A 422 -25.27 42.03 -1.62
CA LEU A 422 -26.28 41.84 -0.57
C LEU A 422 -25.82 42.28 0.83
N GLY A 423 -24.52 42.53 1.03
CA GLY A 423 -23.94 42.72 2.35
C GLY A 423 -23.93 41.45 3.20
N GLU A 424 -23.98 40.27 2.58
CA GLU A 424 -24.07 38.96 3.24
C GLU A 424 -22.77 38.15 3.13
N ALA A 425 -21.69 38.75 2.63
CA ALA A 425 -20.42 38.07 2.38
C ALA A 425 -19.77 37.49 3.65
N SER A 426 -19.95 38.12 4.81
CA SER A 426 -19.39 37.61 6.08
C SER A 426 -20.38 36.75 6.89
N SER A 427 -21.69 36.91 6.67
CA SER A 427 -22.76 36.18 7.37
C SER A 427 -23.06 34.80 6.76
N VAL A 428 -22.61 34.56 5.53
CA VAL A 428 -22.81 33.31 4.79
C VAL A 428 -21.47 32.60 4.60
N HIS A 429 -21.38 31.38 5.14
CA HIS A 429 -20.23 30.51 4.92
C HIS A 429 -20.45 29.70 3.64
N VAL A 430 -19.58 29.88 2.66
CA VAL A 430 -19.68 29.14 1.41
C VAL A 430 -18.87 27.84 1.50
N CYS A 431 -19.54 26.73 1.26
CA CYS A 431 -18.92 25.41 1.18
C CYS A 431 -19.31 24.75 -0.13
N PHE A 432 -18.34 24.11 -0.78
CA PHE A 432 -18.61 23.23 -1.90
C PHE A 432 -18.93 21.81 -1.41
N TYR A 433 -19.70 21.07 -2.19
CA TYR A 433 -19.69 19.61 -2.12
C TYR A 433 -19.13 18.99 -3.40
N ASP A 434 -18.18 18.07 -3.23
CA ASP A 434 -17.53 17.32 -4.32
C ASP A 434 -17.13 15.92 -3.83
N ALA A 435 -17.16 14.94 -4.72
CA ALA A 435 -16.66 13.61 -4.42
C ALA A 435 -15.14 13.55 -4.67
N PRO A 436 -14.36 12.83 -3.83
CA PRO A 436 -14.79 11.96 -2.73
C PRO A 436 -14.89 12.67 -1.37
N PHE A 437 -14.62 13.98 -1.29
CA PHE A 437 -14.37 14.68 -0.04
C PHE A 437 -15.64 15.04 0.75
N GLY A 438 -16.81 15.00 0.13
CA GLY A 438 -18.03 15.53 0.75
C GLY A 438 -17.96 17.04 0.76
N VAL A 439 -17.80 17.66 1.94
CA VAL A 439 -17.75 19.13 2.06
C VAL A 439 -16.32 19.67 1.93
N ILE A 440 -16.18 20.73 1.14
CA ILE A 440 -14.95 21.49 0.95
C ILE A 440 -15.28 22.96 1.26
N PRO A 441 -14.90 23.50 2.44
CA PRO A 441 -14.98 24.93 2.69
C PRO A 441 -14.20 25.72 1.64
N GLU A 442 -14.70 26.88 1.25
CA GLU A 442 -14.04 27.68 0.21
C GLU A 442 -12.61 28.06 0.61
N GLU A 443 -12.40 28.39 1.87
CA GLU A 443 -11.11 28.76 2.47
C GLU A 443 -10.05 27.65 2.30
N LEU A 444 -10.51 26.40 2.13
CA LEU A 444 -9.66 25.24 1.92
C LEU A 444 -9.62 24.79 0.45
N SER A 445 -10.48 25.32 -0.42
CA SER A 445 -10.71 24.77 -1.76
C SER A 445 -9.45 24.70 -2.62
N GLU A 446 -8.52 25.65 -2.49
CA GLU A 446 -7.26 25.66 -3.24
C GLU A 446 -6.15 24.83 -2.60
N THR A 447 -6.36 24.34 -1.37
CA THR A 447 -5.38 23.53 -0.64
C THR A 447 -5.37 22.09 -1.13
N TYR A 448 -4.19 21.47 -1.15
CA TYR A 448 -4.06 20.08 -1.55
C TYR A 448 -4.82 19.14 -0.61
N PRO A 449 -5.63 18.19 -1.11
CA PRO A 449 -5.83 17.78 -2.51
C PRO A 449 -7.13 18.31 -3.15
N LEU A 450 -7.78 19.31 -2.54
CA LEU A 450 -9.19 19.64 -2.77
C LEU A 450 -9.47 20.28 -4.13
N SER A 451 -8.45 20.78 -4.82
CA SER A 451 -8.51 21.18 -6.23
C SER A 451 -7.58 20.38 -7.14
N GLN A 452 -6.68 19.59 -6.56
CA GLN A 452 -5.63 18.85 -7.28
C GLN A 452 -6.00 17.36 -7.37
N PHE A 453 -7.17 17.08 -7.95
CA PHE A 453 -7.62 15.71 -8.18
C PHE A 453 -8.49 15.58 -9.43
N GLU A 454 -8.42 14.41 -10.05
CA GLU A 454 -9.31 13.98 -11.13
C GLU A 454 -10.11 12.76 -10.68
N ALA A 455 -11.39 12.75 -10.98
CA ALA A 455 -12.30 11.67 -10.62
C ALA A 455 -12.98 11.10 -11.86
N THR A 456 -13.10 9.78 -11.94
CA THR A 456 -13.84 9.10 -13.01
C THR A 456 -15.30 9.54 -13.03
N GLN A 457 -15.86 9.69 -14.24
CA GLN A 457 -17.25 10.03 -14.46
C GLN A 457 -17.91 8.98 -15.38
N PRO A 458 -19.15 8.53 -15.09
CA PRO A 458 -19.93 8.84 -13.88
C PRO A 458 -19.30 8.20 -12.62
N LEU A 459 -19.57 8.78 -11.45
CA LEU A 459 -19.14 8.23 -10.16
C LEU A 459 -19.90 6.93 -9.85
N ASP A 460 -19.23 5.98 -9.20
CA ASP A 460 -19.89 4.78 -8.70
C ASP A 460 -20.75 5.07 -7.46
N ARG A 461 -21.75 4.22 -7.22
CA ARG A 461 -22.72 4.41 -6.14
C ARG A 461 -22.09 4.43 -4.75
N GLU A 462 -21.08 3.60 -4.49
CA GLU A 462 -20.41 3.57 -3.18
C GLU A 462 -19.69 4.91 -2.92
N THR A 463 -19.07 5.52 -3.95
CA THR A 463 -18.48 6.86 -3.87
C THR A 463 -19.51 7.96 -3.61
N LEU A 464 -20.66 7.91 -4.30
CA LEU A 464 -21.76 8.86 -4.09
C LEU A 464 -22.32 8.79 -2.67
N GLU A 465 -22.59 7.59 -2.18
CA GLU A 465 -23.10 7.33 -0.83
C GLU A 465 -22.07 7.74 0.24
N PHE A 466 -20.79 7.47 0.02
CA PHE A 466 -19.72 7.88 0.92
C PHE A 466 -19.63 9.41 1.03
N ALA A 467 -19.52 10.11 -0.09
CA ALA A 467 -19.34 11.57 -0.11
C ALA A 467 -20.58 12.30 0.45
N SER A 468 -21.79 11.86 0.09
CA SER A 468 -23.03 12.44 0.64
C SER A 468 -23.13 12.21 2.16
N THR A 469 -22.75 11.04 2.66
CA THR A 469 -22.69 10.79 4.11
C THR A 469 -21.72 11.75 4.82
N GLN A 470 -20.59 12.10 4.18
CA GLN A 470 -19.66 13.07 4.78
C GLN A 470 -20.24 14.49 4.82
N VAL A 471 -21.12 14.85 3.88
CA VAL A 471 -21.87 16.11 3.94
C VAL A 471 -22.77 16.16 5.17
N ALA A 472 -23.55 15.10 5.41
CA ALA A 472 -24.41 15.05 6.60
C ALA A 472 -23.62 15.13 7.91
N ARG A 473 -22.47 14.44 7.99
CA ARG A 473 -21.56 14.50 9.15
C ARG A 473 -20.99 15.90 9.39
N TYR A 474 -20.65 16.61 8.32
CA TYR A 474 -20.10 17.96 8.45
C TYR A 474 -21.06 18.94 9.16
N LEU A 475 -22.37 18.78 8.97
CA LEU A 475 -23.39 19.64 9.58
C LEU A 475 -23.47 19.47 11.11
N GLU A 476 -23.04 18.32 11.64
CA GLU A 476 -23.07 18.03 13.06
C GLU A 476 -22.11 18.94 13.83
N GLY A 477 -22.59 19.60 14.90
CA GLY A 477 -21.74 20.37 15.81
C GLY A 477 -21.22 21.72 15.27
N ARG A 478 -21.73 22.24 14.15
CA ARG A 478 -21.27 23.52 13.56
C ARG A 478 -22.06 24.75 13.99
N GLY A 479 -23.27 24.57 14.50
CA GLY A 479 -24.11 25.66 14.98
C GLY A 479 -24.49 26.67 13.89
N TYR A 480 -24.81 26.20 12.67
CA TYR A 480 -25.44 27.05 11.66
C TYR A 480 -26.91 27.29 12.02
N SER A 481 -27.40 28.50 11.80
CA SER A 481 -28.80 28.88 12.01
C SER A 481 -29.70 28.51 10.82
N GLN A 482 -29.11 28.27 9.65
CA GLN A 482 -29.81 27.88 8.41
C GLN A 482 -28.83 27.21 7.45
N VAL A 483 -29.32 26.25 6.67
CA VAL A 483 -28.61 25.66 5.52
C VAL A 483 -29.35 26.03 4.23
N LEU A 484 -28.62 26.59 3.29
CA LEU A 484 -29.04 26.89 1.92
C LEU A 484 -28.32 25.91 1.00
N LEU A 485 -29.06 25.09 0.26
CA LEU A 485 -28.50 24.11 -0.66
C LEU A 485 -28.76 24.52 -2.11
N LEU A 486 -27.69 24.73 -2.88
CA LEU A 486 -27.72 24.89 -4.33
C LEU A 486 -27.40 23.54 -4.98
N ALA A 487 -28.46 22.78 -5.28
CA ALA A 487 -28.36 21.43 -5.83
C ALA A 487 -28.50 21.41 -7.36
N GLY A 488 -27.64 20.63 -8.01
CA GLY A 488 -27.78 20.28 -9.43
C GLY A 488 -28.91 19.26 -9.69
N ALA A 489 -28.95 18.72 -10.91
CA ALA A 489 -29.93 17.70 -11.32
C ALA A 489 -29.34 16.28 -11.47
N GLU A 490 -28.12 16.03 -10.98
CA GLU A 490 -27.47 14.72 -11.05
C GLU A 490 -27.80 13.86 -9.82
N GLU A 491 -27.54 12.55 -9.91
CA GLU A 491 -27.79 11.60 -8.82
C GLU A 491 -27.10 11.99 -7.50
N PHE A 492 -25.87 12.51 -7.59
CA PHE A 492 -25.12 12.99 -6.43
C PHE A 492 -25.86 14.13 -5.71
N ASP A 493 -26.44 15.06 -6.47
CA ASP A 493 -27.16 16.21 -5.93
C ASP A 493 -28.42 15.76 -5.17
N ALA A 494 -29.15 14.79 -5.73
CA ALA A 494 -30.33 14.21 -5.10
C ALA A 494 -29.99 13.45 -3.80
N LEU A 495 -28.83 12.78 -3.75
CA LEU A 495 -28.33 12.14 -2.53
C LEU A 495 -27.94 13.17 -1.48
N VAL A 496 -27.19 14.21 -1.86
CA VAL A 496 -26.79 15.31 -0.96
C VAL A 496 -28.01 16.03 -0.40
N GLU A 497 -29.02 16.34 -1.20
CA GLU A 497 -30.26 16.96 -0.72
C GLU A 497 -30.96 16.10 0.32
N ARG A 498 -31.07 14.79 0.08
CA ARG A 498 -31.72 13.85 0.99
C ARG A 498 -31.02 13.79 2.35
N VAL A 499 -29.70 13.56 2.34
CA VAL A 499 -28.92 13.42 3.58
C VAL A 499 -28.82 14.75 4.34
N CYS A 500 -28.73 15.88 3.63
CA CYS A 500 -28.83 17.21 4.24
C CYS A 500 -30.19 17.42 4.90
N GLY A 501 -31.28 17.05 4.24
CA GLY A 501 -32.64 17.16 4.79
C GLY A 501 -32.83 16.32 6.06
N GLU A 502 -32.31 15.09 6.07
CA GLU A 502 -32.33 14.22 7.25
C GLU A 502 -31.49 14.79 8.40
N ALA A 503 -30.27 15.25 8.12
CA ALA A 503 -29.40 15.86 9.12
C ALA A 503 -29.99 17.16 9.69
N CYS A 504 -30.51 18.05 8.84
CA CYS A 504 -31.13 19.30 9.24
C CYS A 504 -32.37 19.08 10.12
N ARG A 505 -33.25 18.12 9.78
CA ARG A 505 -34.41 17.75 10.62
C ARG A 505 -33.98 17.26 12.01
N ARG A 506 -32.96 16.41 12.07
CA ARG A 506 -32.43 15.90 13.35
C ARG A 506 -31.79 16.99 14.20
N LEU A 507 -31.12 17.95 13.57
CA LEU A 507 -30.41 19.05 14.25
C LEU A 507 -31.32 20.27 14.53
N GLY A 508 -32.56 20.28 14.03
CA GLY A 508 -33.47 21.43 14.15
C GLY A 508 -33.05 22.65 13.31
N ILE A 509 -32.29 22.44 12.24
CA ILE A 509 -31.79 23.51 11.37
C ILE A 509 -32.73 23.67 10.17
N PRO A 510 -33.23 24.88 9.86
CA PRO A 510 -33.98 25.13 8.64
C PRO A 510 -33.12 24.85 7.39
N LEU A 511 -33.62 23.99 6.50
CA LEU A 511 -33.04 23.73 5.19
C LEU A 511 -33.88 24.41 4.11
N SER A 512 -33.23 25.08 3.17
CA SER A 512 -33.87 25.57 1.96
C SER A 512 -33.06 25.19 0.74
N THR A 513 -33.70 24.51 -0.22
CA THR A 513 -33.04 23.97 -1.41
C THR A 513 -33.49 24.70 -2.66
N ILE A 514 -32.54 25.07 -3.51
CA ILE A 514 -32.77 25.50 -4.89
C ILE A 514 -32.27 24.38 -5.80
N ARG A 515 -33.15 23.85 -6.66
CA ARG A 515 -32.82 22.82 -7.66
C ARG A 515 -32.70 23.45 -9.05
N ASP A 516 -31.64 23.12 -9.78
CA ASP A 516 -31.51 23.48 -11.19
C ASP A 516 -30.62 22.47 -11.95
N ARG A 517 -30.79 22.37 -13.28
CA ARG A 517 -29.87 21.57 -14.11
C ARG A 517 -28.49 22.21 -14.19
N ASP A 518 -28.44 23.56 -14.19
CA ASP A 518 -27.20 24.31 -14.02
C ASP A 518 -27.30 25.15 -12.73
N PRO A 519 -26.72 24.71 -11.60
CA PRO A 519 -26.77 25.45 -10.34
C PRO A 519 -26.09 26.83 -10.42
N TRP A 520 -25.48 27.15 -11.56
CA TRP A 520 -24.72 28.38 -11.81
C TRP A 520 -25.33 29.36 -12.83
N ASN A 521 -26.57 29.12 -13.26
CA ASN A 521 -27.29 30.03 -14.15
C ASN A 521 -27.65 31.36 -13.45
N GLY A 522 -27.60 32.49 -14.19
CA GLY A 522 -27.85 33.84 -13.67
C GLY A 522 -29.24 34.06 -13.08
N GLY A 523 -30.28 33.36 -13.55
CA GLY A 523 -31.63 33.46 -12.99
C GLY A 523 -31.76 32.97 -11.55
N ARG A 524 -30.86 32.09 -11.09
CA ARG A 524 -30.90 31.51 -9.73
C ARG A 524 -30.08 32.29 -8.72
N LEU A 525 -29.11 33.07 -9.18
CA LEU A 525 -28.46 34.10 -8.37
C LEU A 525 -29.49 35.08 -7.80
N GLU A 526 -30.52 35.44 -8.58
CA GLU A 526 -31.64 36.26 -8.11
C GLU A 526 -32.56 35.52 -7.12
N ALA A 527 -32.81 34.23 -7.32
CA ALA A 527 -33.56 33.41 -6.34
C ALA A 527 -32.80 33.30 -4.99
N LEU A 528 -31.49 33.09 -5.04
CA LEU A 528 -30.62 33.07 -3.86
C LEU A 528 -30.61 34.44 -3.16
N LYS A 529 -30.51 35.54 -3.91
CA LYS A 529 -30.65 36.92 -3.39
C LYS A 529 -32.00 37.11 -2.67
N GLY A 530 -33.08 36.56 -3.22
CA GLY A 530 -34.40 36.59 -2.60
C GLY A 530 -34.45 35.87 -1.24
N MET A 531 -33.87 34.66 -1.18
CA MET A 531 -33.84 33.84 0.04
C MET A 531 -32.97 34.44 1.13
N LEU A 532 -31.79 34.97 0.78
CA LEU A 532 -30.90 35.64 1.74
C LEU A 532 -31.51 36.92 2.32
N LYS A 533 -32.36 37.62 1.56
CA LYS A 533 -33.14 38.79 2.01
C LYS A 533 -34.39 38.45 2.84
N GLY A 534 -34.63 37.17 3.15
CA GLY A 534 -35.81 36.74 3.90
C GLY A 534 -37.14 36.95 3.18
N ARG A 535 -37.13 37.11 1.85
CA ARG A 535 -38.38 37.19 1.07
C ARG A 535 -38.91 35.77 0.85
N PRO A 536 -40.21 35.49 1.14
CA PRO A 536 -40.81 34.23 0.74
C PRO A 536 -40.67 34.05 -0.77
N LEU A 537 -40.47 32.80 -1.21
CA LEU A 537 -40.51 32.41 -2.62
C LEU A 537 -41.92 32.67 -3.16
N GLY A 538 -42.20 33.92 -3.53
CA GLY A 538 -43.37 34.30 -4.30
C GLY A 538 -43.22 33.68 -5.68
N GLY A 539 -43.89 32.55 -5.88
CA GLY A 539 -44.22 31.90 -7.15
C GLY A 539 -43.39 32.30 -8.37
N LEU A 540 -42.17 31.78 -8.48
CA LEU A 540 -41.60 31.54 -9.81
C LEU A 540 -42.15 30.19 -10.27
N GLN A 541 -43.30 30.24 -10.93
CA GLN A 541 -43.87 29.13 -11.66
C GLN A 541 -42.79 28.48 -12.53
N MET A 542 -42.78 27.14 -12.48
CA MET A 542 -42.04 26.30 -13.40
C MET A 542 -42.41 26.67 -14.84
N GLY A 543 -41.48 27.31 -15.54
CA GLY A 543 -41.47 27.29 -16.99
C GLY A 543 -40.93 25.94 -17.43
N GLU A 544 -41.82 25.00 -17.74
CA GLU A 544 -41.52 24.00 -18.76
C GLU A 544 -41.22 24.75 -20.05
N ALA A 545 -40.06 24.49 -20.67
CA ALA A 545 -39.84 24.84 -22.06
C ALA A 545 -38.72 24.00 -22.67
N GLY A 546 -39.10 23.24 -23.71
CA GLY A 546 -38.29 22.96 -24.90
C GLY A 546 -37.17 21.95 -24.78
#